data_AF-A0A7C6JKM7-F1
#
_entry.id   AF-A0A7C6JKM7-F1
#
_cell.length_a   1.000
_cell.length_b   1.000
_cell.length_c   1.000
_cell.angle_alpha   90.00
_cell.angle_beta   90.00
_cell.angle_gamma   90.00
#
_symmetry.space_group_name_H-M   'P 1'
#
loop_
_entity.id
_entity.type
_entity.pdbx_description
1 polymer ?
#
loop_
_entity_poly.entity_id
_entity_poly.type
_entity_poly.pdbx_seq_one_letter_code
_entity_poly.pdbx_strand_id
1 'polypeptide(L)'
;MKTTIKIFALLLLGALLLNSCSKREDDILAKHKVEFSPVKGGMLTDYVTATVDGKEINSGDEVEEGKDVVFTATVLLMARELDKWEVTGAEAPAGAPKTITIKVKGPLKVRAVFKKKSSIL
;
A
#
# COMPACT_ATOMS: atom_id res chain seq x y z
N MET A 1 -5.69 -69.66 -15.87
CA MET A 1 -6.32 -68.33 -15.99
C MET A 1 -5.32 -67.44 -16.72
N LYS A 2 -5.34 -67.23 -18.06
CA LYS A 2 -6.38 -66.59 -18.91
C LYS A 2 -6.94 -65.35 -18.18
N THR A 3 -6.65 -64.12 -18.65
CA THR A 3 -7.13 -63.61 -19.94
C THR A 3 -6.23 -62.52 -20.54
N THR A 4 -5.99 -62.63 -21.85
CA THR A 4 -5.37 -61.62 -22.72
C THR A 4 -6.44 -60.65 -23.21
N ILE A 5 -6.19 -59.34 -23.20
CA ILE A 5 -7.01 -58.34 -23.90
C ILE A 5 -6.12 -57.68 -24.96
N LYS A 6 -6.42 -57.96 -26.23
CA LYS A 6 -5.93 -57.22 -27.39
C LYS A 6 -7.02 -56.22 -27.77
N ILE A 7 -6.74 -54.92 -27.68
CA ILE A 7 -7.59 -53.88 -28.28
C ILE A 7 -6.74 -53.18 -29.33
N PHE A 8 -7.03 -53.54 -30.59
CA PHE A 8 -6.58 -52.83 -31.77
C PHE A 8 -7.61 -51.72 -32.08
N ALA A 9 -7.08 -50.53 -32.33
CA ALA A 9 -7.70 -49.42 -33.07
C ALA A 9 -9.02 -48.81 -32.55
N LEU A 10 -8.94 -47.56 -32.08
CA LEU A 10 -9.77 -46.50 -32.67
C LEU A 10 -9.04 -45.16 -32.58
N LEU A 11 -8.61 -44.67 -33.73
CA LEU A 11 -8.22 -43.28 -33.95
C LEU A 11 -9.49 -42.43 -33.74
N LEU A 12 -9.59 -41.75 -32.59
CA LEU A 12 -10.47 -40.60 -32.46
C LEU A 12 -9.56 -39.38 -32.39
N LEU A 13 -9.62 -38.59 -33.46
CA LEU A 13 -9.26 -37.17 -33.48
C LEU A 13 -10.04 -36.47 -32.37
N GLY A 14 -9.50 -36.51 -31.16
CA GLY A 14 -9.86 -35.62 -30.08
C GLY A 14 -8.61 -34.83 -29.79
N ALA A 15 -8.45 -33.68 -30.45
CA ALA A 15 -7.69 -32.61 -29.84
C ALA A 15 -8.39 -32.33 -28.50
N LEU A 16 -7.93 -33.00 -27.44
CA LEU A 16 -8.12 -32.55 -26.09
C LEU A 16 -7.52 -31.16 -26.10
N LEU A 17 -8.41 -30.19 -26.29
CA LEU A 17 -8.21 -28.80 -25.96
C LEU A 17 -7.50 -28.85 -24.63
N LEU A 18 -6.21 -28.54 -24.65
CA LEU A 18 -5.49 -28.24 -23.45
C LEU A 18 -6.28 -27.08 -22.87
N ASN A 19 -7.15 -27.38 -21.91
CA ASN A 19 -7.59 -26.47 -20.86
C ASN A 19 -6.39 -26.11 -19.96
N SER A 20 -5.18 -26.04 -20.54
CA SER A 20 -4.20 -25.00 -20.28
C SER A 20 -4.85 -23.67 -20.61
N CYS A 21 -5.86 -23.28 -19.83
CA CYS A 21 -6.13 -21.87 -19.61
C CYS A 21 -4.83 -21.33 -19.00
N SER A 22 -3.96 -20.83 -19.88
CA SER A 22 -2.79 -20.08 -19.53
C SER A 22 -3.25 -18.83 -18.79
N LYS A 23 -3.34 -18.95 -17.47
CA LYS A 23 -3.39 -17.83 -16.52
C LYS A 23 -3.01 -18.36 -15.15
N ARG A 24 -1.74 -18.74 -15.01
CA ARG A 24 -1.01 -18.39 -13.79
C ARG A 24 -0.41 -17.02 -14.03
N GLU A 25 -1.28 -16.02 -14.18
CA GLU A 25 -0.96 -14.67 -13.77
C GLU A 25 -1.04 -14.74 -12.26
N ASP A 26 0.11 -14.75 -11.57
CA ASP A 26 0.12 -14.12 -10.27
C ASP A 26 -0.43 -12.72 -10.54
N ASP A 27 -1.61 -12.38 -10.00
CA ASP A 27 -2.25 -11.07 -10.21
C ASP A 27 -1.22 -9.98 -9.94
N ILE A 28 -0.65 -9.40 -11.00
CA ILE A 28 0.31 -8.29 -10.85
C ILE A 28 -0.53 -7.10 -10.41
N LEU A 29 -0.67 -6.94 -9.09
CA LEU A 29 -1.33 -5.79 -8.52
C LEU A 29 -0.62 -4.52 -8.99
N ALA A 30 -1.41 -3.55 -9.44
CA ALA A 30 -0.91 -2.24 -9.82
C ALA A 30 -0.12 -1.63 -8.64
N LYS A 31 0.93 -0.86 -8.94
CA LYS A 31 1.68 -0.12 -7.94
C LYS A 31 1.43 1.37 -8.11
N HIS A 32 1.35 2.07 -6.99
CA HIS A 32 1.04 3.49 -6.96
C HIS A 32 2.09 4.25 -6.16
N LYS A 33 2.46 5.42 -6.67
CA LYS A 33 3.38 6.32 -5.97
C LYS A 33 2.72 6.84 -4.68
N VAL A 34 3.45 6.73 -3.57
CA VAL A 34 3.05 7.26 -2.27
C VAL A 34 3.99 8.39 -1.87
N GLU A 35 3.49 9.61 -1.83
CA GLU A 35 4.24 10.79 -1.41
C GLU A 35 3.78 11.25 -0.02
N PHE A 36 4.72 11.62 0.84
CA PHE A 36 4.37 12.21 2.13
C PHE A 36 5.32 13.31 2.57
N SER A 37 4.78 14.24 3.37
CA SER A 37 5.53 15.41 3.83
C SER A 37 5.05 15.93 5.19
N PRO A 38 5.91 16.65 5.93
CA PRO A 38 7.36 16.80 5.71
C PRO A 38 8.11 15.48 5.95
N VAL A 39 9.13 15.18 5.15
CA VAL A 39 10.02 14.04 5.39
C VAL A 39 11.04 14.39 6.48
N LYS A 40 11.56 13.38 7.17
CA LYS A 40 12.59 13.57 8.19
C LYS A 40 13.82 14.23 7.55
N GLY A 41 14.15 15.43 8.01
CA GLY A 41 15.32 16.18 7.54
C GLY A 41 15.87 17.11 8.62
N GLY A 42 17.15 17.48 8.49
CA GLY A 42 17.83 18.43 9.37
C GLY A 42 17.75 18.13 10.88
N MET A 43 18.29 19.04 11.68
CA MET A 43 18.22 18.96 13.14
C MET A 43 16.95 19.70 13.60
N LEU A 44 15.99 19.00 14.19
CA LEU A 44 14.78 19.52 14.86
C LEU A 44 13.61 20.00 13.99
N THR A 45 13.27 19.28 12.92
CA THR A 45 12.02 19.52 12.16
C THR A 45 10.96 18.47 12.49
N ASP A 46 9.69 18.87 12.60
CA ASP A 46 8.57 17.92 12.67
C ASP A 46 8.50 17.13 11.35
N TYR A 47 8.19 15.84 11.41
CA TYR A 47 8.26 14.97 10.22
C TYR A 47 7.22 13.85 10.23
N VAL A 48 7.04 13.22 9.07
CA VAL A 48 6.23 12.04 8.84
C VAL A 48 7.14 10.87 8.47
N THR A 49 6.84 9.70 9.02
CA THR A 49 7.36 8.40 8.58
C THR A 49 6.20 7.55 8.09
N ALA A 50 6.47 6.58 7.22
CA ALA A 50 5.47 5.68 6.69
C ALA A 50 5.97 4.24 6.72
N THR A 51 5.06 3.30 6.96
CA THR A 51 5.36 1.86 6.89
C THR A 51 4.31 1.10 6.09
N VAL A 52 4.73 0.01 5.44
CA VAL A 52 3.88 -1.00 4.81
C VAL A 52 4.30 -2.35 5.36
N ASP A 53 3.35 -3.13 5.88
CA ASP A 53 3.61 -4.42 6.53
C ASP A 53 4.73 -4.33 7.61
N GLY A 54 4.76 -3.22 8.34
CA GLY A 54 5.76 -2.94 9.38
C GLY A 54 7.15 -2.54 8.90
N LYS A 55 7.37 -2.42 7.58
CA LYS A 55 8.65 -1.96 7.00
C LYS A 55 8.55 -0.50 6.59
N GLU A 56 9.57 0.29 6.92
CA GLU A 56 9.64 1.71 6.53
C GLU A 56 9.72 1.86 5.01
N ILE A 57 9.01 2.87 4.49
CA ILE A 57 9.10 3.32 3.10
C ILE A 57 9.51 4.79 3.06
N ASN A 58 10.10 5.21 1.95
CA ASN A 58 10.44 6.60 1.68
C ASN A 58 9.31 7.30 0.93
N SER A 59 9.24 8.63 1.07
CA SER A 59 8.32 9.41 0.26
C SER A 59 8.73 9.34 -1.21
N GLY A 60 7.79 8.94 -2.06
CA GLY A 60 7.99 8.72 -3.48
C GLY A 60 8.11 7.25 -3.88
N ASP A 61 8.17 6.34 -2.92
CA ASP A 61 8.18 4.90 -3.19
C ASP A 61 6.84 4.44 -3.81
N GLU A 62 6.90 3.36 -4.59
CA GLU A 62 5.73 2.69 -5.13
C GLU A 62 5.24 1.61 -4.17
N VAL A 63 3.94 1.61 -3.89
CA VAL A 63 3.28 0.63 -3.02
C VAL A 63 2.23 -0.12 -3.82
N GLU A 64 2.17 -1.44 -3.65
CA GLU A 64 1.15 -2.30 -4.26
C GLU A 64 -0.27 -1.85 -3.85
N GLU A 65 -1.18 -1.84 -4.82
CA GLU A 65 -2.59 -1.58 -4.59
C GLU A 65 -3.16 -2.53 -3.54
N GLY A 66 -4.09 -2.04 -2.72
CA GLY A 66 -4.72 -2.80 -1.66
C GLY A 66 -3.93 -2.88 -0.35
N LYS A 67 -2.62 -2.59 -0.36
CA LYS A 67 -1.81 -2.49 0.85
C LYS A 67 -2.22 -1.29 1.71
N ASP A 68 -2.02 -1.43 3.01
CA ASP A 68 -2.22 -0.36 3.97
C ASP A 68 -0.89 0.32 4.28
N VAL A 69 -0.85 1.65 4.14
CA VAL A 69 0.28 2.49 4.54
C VAL A 69 -0.06 3.16 5.85
N VAL A 70 0.80 2.97 6.86
CA VAL A 70 0.67 3.59 8.18
C VAL A 70 1.58 4.81 8.23
N PHE A 71 1.01 6.01 8.28
CA PHE A 71 1.73 7.27 8.41
C PHE A 71 1.75 7.72 9.87
N THR A 72 2.91 8.13 10.37
CA THR A 72 3.07 8.63 11.74
C THR A 72 3.72 10.00 11.75
N ALA A 73 3.02 10.97 12.33
CA ALA A 73 3.57 12.30 12.59
C ALA A 73 4.42 12.31 13.87
N THR A 74 5.60 12.90 13.77
CA THR A 74 6.50 13.16 14.90
C THR A 74 6.63 14.66 15.10
N VAL A 75 6.21 15.13 16.27
CA VAL A 75 6.39 16.52 16.71
C VAL A 75 7.62 16.57 17.62
N LEU A 76 8.65 17.33 17.23
CA LEU A 76 9.91 17.43 17.99
C LEU A 76 9.94 18.63 18.94
N LEU A 77 9.20 19.70 18.63
CA LEU A 77 9.21 20.93 19.42
C LEU A 77 8.03 20.99 20.39
N MET A 78 8.30 21.22 21.68
CA MET A 78 7.29 21.20 22.74
C MET A 78 6.13 22.20 22.52
N ALA A 79 6.39 23.33 21.86
CA ALA A 79 5.40 24.38 21.58
C ALA A 79 4.60 24.13 20.28
N ARG A 80 4.72 22.96 19.67
CA ARG A 80 4.03 22.59 18.42
C ARG A 80 3.11 21.40 18.62
N GLU A 81 2.15 21.26 17.73
CA GLU A 81 1.26 20.11 17.64
C GLU A 81 0.85 19.84 16.19
N LEU A 82 0.37 18.63 15.94
CA LEU A 82 -0.27 18.30 14.68
C LEU A 82 -1.63 19.00 14.61
N ASP A 83 -1.86 19.77 13.55
CA ASP A 83 -3.12 20.48 13.32
C ASP A 83 -4.13 19.61 12.56
N LYS A 84 -3.67 18.96 11.48
CA LYS A 84 -4.49 18.11 10.61
C LYS A 84 -3.61 17.30 9.65
N TRP A 85 -4.25 16.34 9.01
CA TRP A 85 -3.73 15.68 7.82
C TRP A 85 -4.45 16.20 6.57
N GLU A 86 -3.69 16.42 5.51
CA GLU A 86 -4.24 16.61 4.17
C GLU A 86 -3.91 15.39 3.32
N VAL A 87 -4.91 14.87 2.62
CA VAL A 87 -4.81 13.62 1.87
C VAL A 87 -5.38 13.83 0.47
N THR A 88 -4.61 13.46 -0.55
CA THR A 88 -5.06 13.37 -1.94
C THR A 88 -4.99 11.91 -2.37
N GLY A 89 -6.08 11.39 -2.94
CA GLY A 89 -6.19 9.98 -3.34
C GLY A 89 -6.93 9.09 -2.34
N ALA A 90 -7.32 9.63 -1.18
CA ALA A 90 -8.19 9.00 -0.19
C ALA A 90 -8.91 10.06 0.66
N GLU A 91 -9.84 9.63 1.50
CA GLU A 91 -10.50 10.51 2.48
C GLU A 91 -9.52 10.91 3.59
N ALA A 92 -9.54 12.18 3.98
CA ALA A 92 -8.74 12.67 5.09
C ALA A 92 -9.35 12.23 6.43
N PRO A 93 -8.54 11.93 7.46
CA PRO A 93 -9.05 11.60 8.78
C PRO A 93 -9.75 12.80 9.42
N ALA A 94 -10.69 12.52 10.33
CA ALA A 94 -11.20 13.55 11.22
C ALA A 94 -10.11 13.94 12.25
N GLY A 95 -9.93 15.25 12.45
CA GLY A 95 -8.99 15.79 13.43
C GLY A 95 -7.52 15.53 13.11
N ALA A 96 -6.72 15.36 14.17
CA ALA A 96 -5.26 15.25 14.09
C ALA A 96 -4.70 14.04 14.87
N PRO A 97 -5.14 12.80 14.57
CA PRO A 97 -4.53 11.63 15.20
C PRO A 97 -3.05 11.56 14.83
N LYS A 98 -2.21 11.13 15.78
CA LYS A 98 -0.76 10.99 15.57
C LYS A 98 -0.41 10.04 14.43
N THR A 99 -1.22 9.00 14.25
CA THR A 99 -1.04 7.96 13.24
C THR A 99 -2.32 7.80 12.44
N ILE A 100 -2.18 7.60 11.12
CA ILE A 100 -3.27 7.29 10.21
C ILE A 100 -2.91 6.10 9.33
N THR A 101 -3.91 5.32 8.94
CA THR A 101 -3.75 4.19 8.03
C THR A 101 -4.59 4.44 6.79
N ILE A 102 -3.98 4.35 5.61
CA ILE A 102 -4.66 4.54 4.33
C ILE A 102 -4.40 3.34 3.44
N LYS A 103 -5.47 2.77 2.89
CA LYS A 103 -5.39 1.74 1.86
C LYS A 103 -5.06 2.37 0.50
N VAL A 104 -4.03 1.87 -0.16
CA VAL A 104 -3.65 2.31 -1.51
C VAL A 104 -4.69 1.83 -2.53
N LYS A 105 -5.32 2.76 -3.24
CA LYS A 105 -6.24 2.50 -4.36
C LYS A 105 -5.84 3.23 -5.64
N GLY A 106 -4.72 3.94 -5.60
CA GLY A 106 -4.31 4.96 -6.56
C GLY A 106 -3.10 5.75 -6.03
N PRO A 107 -2.57 6.70 -6.82
CA PRO A 107 -1.53 7.61 -6.35
C PRO A 107 -1.99 8.35 -5.09
N LEU A 108 -1.13 8.38 -4.07
CA LEU A 108 -1.46 8.88 -2.75
C LEU A 108 -0.49 9.99 -2.34
N LYS A 109 -1.02 11.12 -1.88
CA LYS A 109 -0.23 12.19 -1.27
C LYS A 109 -0.75 12.50 0.13
N VAL A 110 0.13 12.48 1.13
CA VAL A 110 -0.21 12.72 2.54
C VAL A 110 0.65 13.82 3.11
N ARG A 111 0.02 14.85 3.68
CA ARG A 111 0.75 15.96 4.32
C ARG A 111 0.28 16.15 5.75
N ALA A 112 1.22 16.04 6.69
CA ALA A 112 1.00 16.50 8.05
C ALA A 112 1.16 18.02 8.12
N VAL A 113 0.16 18.71 8.66
CA VAL A 113 0.21 20.15 8.91
C VAL A 113 0.41 20.35 10.40
N PHE A 114 1.47 21.06 10.77
CA PHE A 114 1.80 21.36 12.16
C PHE A 114 1.54 22.83 12.49
N LYS A 115 1.03 23.09 13.69
CA LYS A 115 0.82 24.45 14.21
C LYS A 115 1.52 24.65 15.54
N LYS A 116 1.61 25.91 15.99
CA LYS A 116 1.93 26.21 17.39
C LYS A 116 0.75 25.78 18.26
N LYS A 117 1.04 25.22 19.43
CA LYS A 117 0.01 25.02 20.45
C LYS A 117 -0.60 26.38 20.79
N SER A 118 -1.92 26.44 20.89
CA SER A 118 -2.56 27.60 21.50
C SER A 118 -2.23 27.59 22.99
N SER A 119 -1.45 28.58 23.43
CA SER A 119 -1.27 28.85 24.84
C SER A 119 -2.61 29.26 25.43
N ILE A 120 -3.13 28.47 26.36
CA ILE A 120 -4.14 28.96 27.30
C ILE A 120 -3.32 29.71 28.36
N LEU A 121 -3.22 31.03 28.20
CA LEU A 121 -2.77 31.92 29.27
C LEU A 121 -3.89 32.07 30.28
#